data_AF-A0A011U2J2-F1
#
_entry.id   AF-A0A011U2J2-F1
#
_cell.length_a   1.000
_cell.length_b   1.000
_cell.length_c   1.000
_cell.angle_alpha   90.00
_cell.angle_beta   90.00
_cell.angle_gamma   90.00
#
_symmetry.space_group_name_H-M   'P 1'
#
loop_
_entity.id
_entity.type
_entity.pdbx_description
1 polymer ?
#
loop_
_entity_poly.entity_id
_entity_poly.type
_entity_poly.pdbx_seq_one_letter_code
_entity_poly.pdbx_strand_id
1 'polypeptide(L)'
;MSIIAPASAGRVTWARVSEDFFVASRAGDYVGCVEGTPDGHFVGFDSRSTPVGRYMTLVDAQRAVFGAHAARPEPGVESPSTRAQALWQAAATVSGIVALGALATAVFTTPLI
;
A
#
# COMPACT_ATOMS: atom_id res chain seq x y z
N MET A 1 23.88 -14.40 -23.21
CA MET A 1 23.08 -15.07 -22.16
C MET A 1 23.26 -14.28 -20.88
N SER A 2 22.28 -13.47 -20.47
CA SER A 2 22.37 -12.72 -19.21
C SER A 2 21.75 -13.55 -18.10
N ILE A 3 22.59 -14.02 -17.18
CA ILE A 3 22.15 -14.57 -15.90
C ILE A 3 21.72 -13.37 -15.04
N ILE A 4 20.43 -13.29 -14.74
CA ILE A 4 19.94 -12.40 -13.68
C ILE A 4 20.33 -13.11 -12.39
N ALA A 5 21.41 -12.66 -11.75
CA ALA A 5 21.74 -13.12 -10.41
C ALA A 5 20.54 -12.78 -9.49
N PRO A 6 20.11 -13.69 -8.60
CA PRO A 6 19.08 -13.34 -7.63
C PRO A 6 19.58 -12.13 -6.85
N ALA A 7 18.84 -11.02 -6.90
CA ALA A 7 19.16 -9.82 -6.14
C ALA A 7 19.31 -10.25 -4.68
N SER A 8 20.50 -10.10 -4.11
CA SER A 8 20.77 -10.39 -2.70
C SER A 8 19.62 -9.85 -1.89
N ALA A 9 18.91 -10.73 -1.19
CA ALA A 9 17.60 -10.45 -0.61
C ALA A 9 17.74 -9.35 0.46
N GLY A 10 17.75 -8.09 0.01
CA GLY A 10 18.31 -6.95 0.74
C GLY A 10 17.58 -6.67 2.05
N ARG A 11 18.18 -5.84 2.90
CA ARG A 11 17.46 -5.29 4.06
C ARG A 11 16.34 -4.39 3.56
N VAL A 12 15.17 -4.44 4.19
CA VAL A 12 14.11 -3.46 3.95
C VAL A 12 14.55 -2.11 4.48
N THR A 13 14.53 -1.10 3.63
CA THR A 13 14.81 0.30 3.96
C THR A 13 13.52 1.11 3.87
N TRP A 14 13.46 2.19 4.63
CA TRP A 14 12.32 3.09 4.66
C TRP A 14 12.74 4.49 4.21
N ALA A 15 11.99 5.05 3.27
CA ALA A 15 12.15 6.42 2.81
C ALA A 15 10.92 7.24 3.23
N ARG A 16 11.13 8.42 3.80
CA ARG A 16 10.07 9.39 4.03
C ARG A 16 9.87 10.20 2.75
N VAL A 17 8.69 10.08 2.16
CA VAL A 17 8.32 10.73 0.89
C VAL A 17 7.54 12.02 1.17
N SER A 18 6.76 12.06 2.24
CA SER A 18 6.05 13.25 2.73
C SER A 18 5.98 13.24 4.25
N GLU A 19 5.42 14.29 4.86
CA GLU A 19 5.33 14.41 6.32
C GLU A 19 4.76 13.13 6.96
N ASP A 20 3.67 12.64 6.38
CA ASP A 20 2.92 11.49 6.86
C ASP A 20 3.08 10.25 5.96
N PHE A 21 3.95 10.26 4.95
CA PHE A 21 4.02 9.16 3.99
C PHE A 21 5.42 8.54 3.91
N PHE A 22 5.48 7.23 4.17
CA PHE A 22 6.70 6.45 4.24
C PHE A 22 6.61 5.24 3.32
N VAL A 23 7.67 4.97 2.56
CA VAL A 23 7.72 3.85 1.61
C VAL A 23 8.83 2.90 1.98
N ALA A 24 8.51 1.61 2.01
CA ALA A 24 9.45 0.52 2.19
C ALA A 24 9.93 -0.02 0.84
N SER A 25 11.24 -0.21 0.72
CA SER A 25 11.82 -0.91 -0.42
C SER A 25 12.82 -1.98 0.01
N ARG A 26 12.99 -3.01 -0.82
CA ARG A 26 13.93 -4.10 -0.61
C ARG A 26 14.69 -4.36 -1.91
N ALA A 27 15.99 -4.14 -1.91
CA ALA A 27 16.82 -4.30 -3.12
C ALA A 27 16.30 -3.52 -4.34
N GLY A 28 15.61 -2.39 -4.12
CA GLY A 28 14.98 -1.58 -5.18
C GLY A 28 13.50 -1.91 -5.44
N ASP A 29 13.00 -3.04 -4.94
CA ASP A 29 11.60 -3.43 -5.10
C ASP A 29 10.71 -2.78 -4.05
N TYR A 30 9.50 -2.40 -4.44
CA TYR A 30 8.49 -1.87 -3.54
C TYR A 30 7.93 -2.98 -2.61
N VAL A 31 7.99 -2.73 -1.30
CA VAL A 31 7.52 -3.67 -0.27
C VAL A 31 6.14 -3.28 0.24
N GLY A 32 5.89 -1.98 0.39
CA GLY A 32 4.69 -1.43 0.99
C GLY A 32 4.91 0.01 1.43
N CYS A 33 3.90 0.60 2.07
CA CYS A 33 3.98 1.96 2.59
C CYS A 33 3.26 2.09 3.93
N VAL A 34 3.54 3.19 4.62
CA VAL A 34 2.81 3.62 5.81
C VAL A 34 2.38 5.05 5.58
N GLU A 35 1.10 5.32 5.86
CA GLU A 35 0.50 6.65 5.77
C GLU A 35 -0.03 7.07 7.14
N GLY A 36 0.31 8.28 7.57
CA GLY A 36 -0.26 8.93 8.73
C GLY A 36 -1.66 9.45 8.43
N THR A 37 -2.54 9.31 9.40
CA THR A 37 -3.91 9.80 9.37
C THR A 37 -3.98 11.13 10.14
N PRO A 38 -4.93 12.02 9.80
CA PRO A 38 -5.09 13.29 10.51
C PRO A 38 -5.39 13.12 12.01
N ASP A 39 -5.90 11.95 12.42
CA ASP A 39 -6.14 11.59 13.82
C ASP A 39 -4.87 11.16 14.58
N GLY A 40 -3.69 11.19 13.94
CA GLY A 40 -2.40 10.81 14.55
C GLY A 40 -2.09 9.31 14.56
N HIS A 41 -2.90 8.48 13.90
CA HIS A 41 -2.61 7.06 13.70
C HIS A 41 -1.88 6.80 12.38
N PHE A 42 -1.31 5.61 12.23
CA PHE A 42 -0.61 5.16 11.03
C PHE A 42 -1.32 3.97 10.38
N VAL A 43 -1.56 4.00 9.08
CA VAL A 43 -2.09 2.88 8.31
C VAL A 43 -0.95 2.25 7.51
N GLY A 44 -0.75 0.95 7.71
CA GLY A 44 0.21 0.18 6.92
C GLY A 44 -0.45 -0.41 5.69
N PHE A 45 0.23 -0.38 4.56
CA PHE A 45 -0.19 -0.99 3.30
C PHE A 45 0.86 -1.96 2.77
N ASP A 46 0.41 -3.08 2.21
CA ASP A 46 1.29 -4.07 1.59
C ASP A 46 1.75 -3.64 0.17
N SER A 47 2.49 -4.52 -0.51
CA SER A 47 2.98 -4.29 -1.87
C SER A 47 1.87 -4.09 -2.92
N ARG A 48 0.62 -4.44 -2.60
CA ARG A 48 -0.56 -4.30 -3.46
C ARG A 48 -1.43 -3.10 -3.06
N SER A 49 -0.93 -2.26 -2.15
CA SER A 49 -1.70 -1.17 -1.54
C SER A 49 -2.95 -1.67 -0.80
N THR A 50 -2.93 -2.91 -0.31
CA THR A 50 -3.99 -3.44 0.56
C THR A 50 -3.68 -3.01 1.99
N PRO A 51 -4.65 -2.42 2.72
CA PRO A 51 -4.44 -2.02 4.10
C PRO A 51 -4.20 -3.24 4.98
N VAL A 52 -3.07 -3.26 5.67
CA VAL A 52 -2.66 -4.30 6.63
C VAL A 52 -3.28 -4.03 8.00
N GLY A 53 -3.46 -2.75 8.35
CA GLY A 53 -4.09 -2.34 9.61
C GLY A 53 -3.80 -0.90 9.98
N ARG A 54 -4.40 -0.45 11.09
CA ARG A 54 -4.21 0.87 11.70
C ARG A 54 -3.49 0.74 13.03
N TYR A 55 -2.49 1.58 13.27
CA TYR A 55 -1.56 1.48 14.37
C TYR A 55 -1.38 2.83 15.06
N MET A 56 -1.03 2.79 16.34
CA MET A 56 -0.77 3.99 17.13
C MET A 56 0.62 4.58 16.85
N THR A 57 1.57 3.75 16.40
CA THR A 57 2.95 4.15 16.19
C THR A 57 3.41 3.77 14.78
N LEU A 58 4.30 4.59 14.22
CA LEU A 58 4.95 4.32 12.94
C LEU A 58 5.70 2.97 12.97
N VAL A 59 6.38 2.66 14.09
CA VAL A 59 7.17 1.44 14.23
C VAL A 59 6.29 0.20 14.15
N ASP A 60 5.11 0.21 14.78
CA ASP A 60 4.17 -0.91 14.71
C ASP A 60 3.60 -1.08 13.30
N ALA A 61 3.29 0.02 12.61
CA ALA A 61 2.85 -0.02 11.22
C ALA A 61 3.94 -0.59 10.30
N GLN A 62 5.20 -0.15 10.46
CA GLN A 62 6.33 -0.65 9.67
C GLN A 62 6.57 -2.15 9.90
N ARG A 63 6.48 -2.62 11.14
CA ARG A 63 6.57 -4.05 11.48
C ARG A 63 5.45 -4.85 10.85
N ALA A 64 4.23 -4.33 10.87
CA ALA A 64 3.08 -5.00 10.26
C ALA A 64 3.23 -5.12 8.75
N VAL A 65 3.66 -4.05 8.06
CA VAL A 65 3.94 -4.08 6.62
C VAL A 65 5.04 -5.10 6.29
N PHE A 66 6.11 -5.13 7.10
CA PHE A 66 7.17 -6.13 6.94
C PHE A 66 6.68 -7.57 7.15
N GLY A 67 5.86 -7.80 8.18
CA GLY A 67 5.27 -9.10 8.46
C GLY A 67 4.32 -9.57 7.35
N ALA A 68 3.49 -8.67 6.82
CA ALA A 68 2.60 -8.95 5.70
C ALA A 68 3.37 -9.31 4.42
N HIS A 69 4.49 -8.62 4.15
CA HIS A 69 5.37 -8.96 3.04
C HIS A 69 6.07 -10.31 3.23
N ALA A 70 6.56 -10.62 4.44
CA ALA A 70 7.21 -11.89 4.73
C ALA A 70 6.26 -13.09 4.71
N ALA A 71 4.98 -12.88 5.00
CA ALA A 71 3.94 -13.92 4.89
C ALA A 71 3.59 -14.27 3.44
N ARG A 72 4.08 -13.51 2.45
CA ARG A 72 3.90 -13.79 1.04
C ARG A 72 4.72 -15.05 0.67
N PRO A 73 4.10 -16.06 0.05
CA PRO A 73 4.84 -17.13 -0.59
C PRO A 73 5.67 -16.54 -1.73
N GLU A 74 7.00 -16.73 -1.68
CA GLU A 74 7.90 -16.44 -2.80
C GLU A 74 7.35 -17.16 -4.06
N PRO A 75 7.22 -16.47 -5.22
CA PRO A 75 6.64 -17.03 -6.45
C PRO A 75 7.59 -18.03 -7.15
N GLY A 76 8.02 -19.05 -6.42
CA GLY A 76 8.90 -20.13 -6.89
C GLY A 76 8.82 -21.43 -6.09
N VAL A 77 8.01 -21.50 -5.02
CA VAL A 77 7.68 -22.77 -4.36
C VAL A 77 6.18 -22.95 -4.42
N GLU A 78 5.76 -23.74 -5.40
CA GLU A 78 4.43 -24.33 -5.46
C GLU A 78 4.19 -25.11 -4.15
N SER A 79 3.34 -24.59 -3.28
CA SER A 79 2.74 -25.36 -2.20
C SER A 79 1.22 -25.32 -2.38
N PRO A 80 0.59 -26.45 -2.74
CA PRO A 80 -0.84 -26.51 -2.97
C PRO A 80 -1.54 -26.66 -1.63
N SER A 81 -1.98 -25.55 -1.03
CA SER A 81 -2.95 -25.61 0.07
C SER A 81 -3.68 -24.29 0.29
N THR A 82 -4.29 -23.74 -0.76
CA THR A 82 -5.37 -22.74 -0.62
C THR A 82 -6.69 -23.44 -0.25
N ARG A 83 -6.67 -24.31 0.77
CA ARG A 83 -7.89 -24.82 1.43
C ARG A 83 -8.49 -23.79 2.40
N ALA A 84 -7.80 -22.67 2.63
CA ALA A 84 -8.25 -21.55 3.45
C ALA A 84 -8.92 -20.42 2.62
N GLN A 85 -9.36 -20.71 1.39
CA GLN A 85 -10.32 -19.87 0.64
C GLN A 85 -11.76 -20.01 1.19
N ALA A 86 -11.94 -20.79 2.25
CA ALA A 86 -13.21 -20.93 2.91
C ALA A 86 -13.57 -19.64 3.66
N LEU A 87 -14.54 -18.93 3.09
CA LEU A 87 -15.59 -18.23 3.86
C LEU A 87 -15.20 -16.89 4.51
N TRP A 88 -14.74 -15.93 3.71
CA TRP A 88 -14.86 -14.49 4.05
C TRP A 88 -15.50 -13.67 2.92
N GLN A 89 -16.27 -14.31 2.03
CA GLN A 89 -17.16 -13.62 1.10
C GLN A 89 -18.58 -13.45 1.66
N ALA A 90 -18.74 -13.43 2.98
CA ALA A 90 -20.03 -13.23 3.62
C ALA A 90 -20.16 -11.79 4.12
N ALA A 91 -20.78 -10.95 3.28
CA ALA A 91 -21.55 -9.75 3.64
C ALA A 91 -20.73 -8.55 4.19
N ALA A 92 -20.99 -7.28 3.89
CA ALA A 92 -22.08 -6.60 3.18
C ALA A 92 -21.61 -5.17 2.82
N THR A 93 -22.08 -4.69 1.67
CA THR A 93 -22.65 -3.35 1.41
C THR A 93 -21.96 -2.10 2.00
N VAL A 94 -21.30 -1.32 1.14
CA VAL A 94 -21.73 0.02 0.68
C VAL A 94 -20.64 0.55 -0.26
N SER A 95 -21.01 0.77 -1.52
CA SER A 95 -20.15 1.42 -2.51
C SER A 95 -20.13 2.92 -2.18
N GLY A 96 -19.10 3.36 -1.46
CA GLY A 96 -18.84 4.77 -1.17
C GLY A 96 -17.97 5.39 -2.26
N ILE A 97 -18.59 6.13 -3.18
CA ILE A 97 -17.91 7.00 -4.15
C ILE A 97 -17.21 8.12 -3.37
N VAL A 98 -15.87 8.16 -3.36
CA VAL A 98 -15.14 9.39 -3.03
C VAL A 98 -14.84 10.09 -4.34
N ALA A 99 -15.75 11.01 -4.69
CA ALA A 99 -15.49 12.04 -5.68
C ALA A 99 -14.46 13.02 -5.12
N LEU A 100 -13.31 13.15 -5.77
CA LEU A 100 -12.46 14.32 -5.62
C LEU A 100 -12.21 14.90 -7.02
N GLY A 101 -12.99 15.93 -7.37
CA GLY A 101 -12.81 16.76 -8.56
C GLY A 101 -11.47 17.52 -8.51
N ALA A 102 -11.11 18.38 -9.44
CA ALA A 102 -11.73 19.00 -10.60
C ALA A 102 -10.57 19.56 -11.44
N LEU A 103 -10.78 19.92 -12.71
CA LEU A 103 -10.13 21.07 -13.37
C LEU A 103 -10.63 21.17 -14.82
N ALA A 104 -11.50 22.13 -15.09
CA ALA A 104 -11.64 22.71 -16.42
C ALA A 104 -12.09 24.18 -16.25
N THR A 105 -11.10 25.06 -16.42
CA THR A 105 -11.19 26.51 -16.51
C THR A 105 -12.12 26.95 -17.65
N ALA A 106 -13.00 27.92 -17.39
CA ALA A 106 -13.60 28.73 -18.46
C ALA A 106 -13.60 30.21 -18.04
N VAL A 107 -12.90 30.99 -18.86
CA VAL A 107 -12.57 32.41 -18.71
C VAL A 107 -13.80 33.29 -18.92
N PHE A 108 -13.88 34.31 -18.07
CA PHE A 108 -14.78 35.46 -18.07
C PHE A 108 -14.61 36.37 -19.31
N THR A 109 -15.73 36.84 -19.88
CA THR A 109 -15.99 38.19 -20.50
C THR A 109 -17.03 38.02 -21.63
N THR A 110 -18.25 38.54 -21.54
CA THR A 110 -18.63 39.97 -21.67
C THR A 110 -20.04 40.25 -21.10
N PRO A 111 -20.34 41.46 -20.60
CA PRO A 111 -21.72 41.89 -20.29
C PRO A 111 -22.39 42.52 -21.52
N LEU A 112 -23.69 42.24 -21.71
CA LEU A 112 -24.55 42.86 -22.72
C LEU A 112 -25.60 43.73 -22.02
N ILE A 113 -25.60 45.04 -22.29
CA ILE A 113 -26.79 45.90 -22.30
C ILE A 113 -26.71 46.70 -23.60
#